data_AF-I1L9A8-F1
#
_entry.id   AF-I1L9A8-F1
#
_cell.length_a   1.000
_cell.length_b   1.000
_cell.length_c   1.000
_cell.angle_alpha   90.00
_cell.angle_beta   90.00
_cell.angle_gamma   90.00
#
_symmetry.space_group_name_H-M   'P 1'
#
loop_
_entity.id
_entity.type
_entity.pdbx_description
1 polymer ?
#
loop_
_entity_poly.entity_id
_entity_poly.type
_entity_poly.pdbx_seq_one_letter_code
_entity_poly.pdbx_strand_id
1 'polypeptide(L)'
;MEVLYRKLYDKYTRLKSNKLSDLDHLNEEQELKFRNFSSAAEELIEHLMTEKEELLGQVHHLRSELASLRAAKDNQVVDYQRLLMEETRKNEALSEEVEKLLKLRQEGTSHDLNYNSKIMTLDDQFKANYSSSVRMTRKRTRQNALEKEARLISFENDQANSVERESTENTCKETASGKLLEGCTKANDQPGIDVQESGRRNWLIQVLFEYALGMKLSTDYQTEGICLSAVHQSSGYSFSLSWISKSPDEEAELLYHVLSLGTFERVAPEWMREDIMFSPSMCPIFFERVYRVIKLNH
;
A
#
# COMPACT_ATOMS: atom_id res chain seq x y z
N MET A 1 51.84 63.29 -51.24
CA MET A 1 52.05 62.22 -50.24
C MET A 1 51.21 62.46 -48.99
N GLU A 2 51.29 63.62 -48.34
CA GLU A 2 50.58 63.90 -47.06
C GLU A 2 49.05 63.71 -47.09
N VAL A 3 48.36 64.12 -48.16
CA VAL A 3 46.89 63.96 -48.27
C VAL A 3 46.46 62.49 -48.23
N LEU A 4 47.24 61.60 -48.86
CA LEU A 4 46.97 60.17 -48.87
C LEU A 4 47.21 59.54 -47.49
N TYR A 5 48.29 59.95 -46.81
CA TYR A 5 48.57 59.53 -45.44
C TYR A 5 47.48 59.97 -44.47
N ARG A 6 47.00 61.21 -44.57
CA ARG A 6 45.88 61.71 -43.75
C ARG A 6 44.60 60.90 -43.98
N LYS A 7 44.24 60.67 -45.23
CA LYS A 7 43.06 59.84 -45.58
C LYS A 7 43.17 58.40 -45.08
N LEU A 8 44.37 57.81 -45.11
CA LEU A 8 44.62 56.47 -44.58
C LEU A 8 44.52 56.44 -43.05
N TYR A 9 45.10 57.44 -42.38
CA TYR A 9 45.01 57.59 -40.94
C TYR A 9 43.56 57.79 -40.47
N ASP A 10 42.79 58.66 -41.12
CA ASP A 10 41.38 58.89 -40.80
C ASP A 10 40.55 57.61 -40.97
N LYS A 11 40.82 56.83 -42.03
CA LYS A 11 40.19 55.52 -42.22
C LYS A 11 40.56 54.52 -41.11
N TYR A 12 41.85 54.46 -40.74
CA TYR A 12 42.31 53.61 -39.65
C TYR A 12 41.65 53.98 -38.32
N THR A 13 41.64 55.26 -37.98
CA THR A 13 41.04 55.76 -36.72
C THR A 13 39.55 55.48 -36.67
N ARG A 14 38.82 55.71 -37.77
CA ARG A 14 37.39 55.35 -37.86
C ARG A 14 37.16 53.84 -37.71
N LEU A 15 37.96 53.01 -38.39
CA LEU A 15 37.85 51.56 -38.30
C LEU A 15 38.15 51.08 -36.87
N LYS A 16 39.19 51.63 -36.23
CA LYS A 16 39.56 51.32 -34.86
C LYS A 16 38.46 51.72 -33.88
N SER A 17 37.90 52.92 -34.04
CA SER A 17 36.78 53.41 -33.22
C SER A 17 35.54 52.53 -33.36
N ASN A 18 35.17 52.17 -34.59
CA ASN A 18 34.03 51.28 -34.83
C ASN A 18 34.27 49.91 -34.22
N LYS A 19 35.44 49.30 -34.41
CA LYS A 19 35.77 48.00 -33.83
C LYS A 19 35.77 47.99 -32.29
N LEU A 20 36.24 49.07 -31.66
CA LEU A 20 36.18 49.20 -30.20
C LEU A 20 34.72 49.31 -29.73
N SER A 21 33.91 50.13 -30.41
CA SER A 21 32.47 50.24 -30.11
C SER A 21 31.71 48.92 -30.31
N ASP A 22 32.02 48.17 -31.37
CA ASP A 22 31.41 46.86 -31.63
C ASP A 22 31.79 45.84 -30.53
N LEU A 23 33.05 45.89 -30.05
CA LEU A 23 33.52 45.04 -28.95
C LEU A 23 32.86 45.41 -27.62
N ASP A 24 32.72 46.70 -27.33
CA ASP A 24 32.07 47.19 -26.11
C ASP A 24 30.58 46.78 -26.10
N HIS A 25 29.87 46.94 -27.23
CA HIS A 25 28.47 46.49 -27.35
C HIS A 25 28.34 44.97 -27.17
N LEU A 26 29.24 44.17 -27.77
CA LEU A 26 29.24 42.72 -27.60
C LEU A 26 29.51 42.33 -26.14
N ASN A 27 30.43 43.03 -25.47
CA ASN A 27 30.72 42.81 -24.06
C ASN A 27 29.51 43.15 -23.18
N GLU A 28 28.86 44.29 -23.42
CA GLU A 28 27.63 44.69 -22.70
C GLU A 28 26.50 43.65 -22.90
N GLU A 29 26.28 43.17 -24.12
CA GLU A 29 25.29 42.13 -24.41
C GLU A 29 25.62 40.81 -23.68
N GLN A 30 26.90 40.44 -23.64
CA GLN A 30 27.35 39.23 -22.96
C GLN A 30 27.22 39.35 -21.44
N GLU A 31 27.58 40.49 -20.85
CA GLU A 31 27.37 40.78 -19.43
C GLU A 31 25.89 40.75 -19.05
N LEU A 32 25.02 41.30 -19.89
CA LEU A 32 23.57 41.26 -19.68
C LEU A 32 23.05 39.82 -19.66
N LYS A 33 23.49 38.98 -20.62
CA LYS A 33 23.14 37.55 -20.65
C LYS A 33 23.60 36.84 -19.39
N PHE A 34 24.83 37.05 -18.95
CA PHE A 34 25.34 36.44 -17.71
C PHE A 34 24.53 36.88 -16.48
N ARG A 35 24.22 38.17 -16.34
CA ARG A 35 23.39 38.67 -15.23
C ARG A 35 22.01 38.05 -15.22
N ASN A 36 21.36 37.94 -16.39
CA ASN A 36 20.04 37.33 -16.50
C ASN A 36 20.08 35.83 -16.13
N PHE A 37 21.09 35.09 -16.61
CA PHE A 37 21.27 33.69 -16.24
C PHE A 37 21.56 33.51 -14.75
N SER A 38 22.42 34.36 -14.16
CA SER A 38 22.71 34.34 -12.73
C SER A 38 21.45 34.64 -11.90
N SER A 39 20.67 35.67 -12.26
CA SER A 39 19.40 36.00 -11.57
C SER A 39 18.41 34.84 -11.64
N ALA A 40 18.20 34.26 -12.82
CA ALA A 40 17.29 33.13 -12.98
C ALA A 40 17.75 31.87 -12.20
N ALA A 41 19.07 31.64 -12.13
CA ALA A 41 19.62 30.55 -11.34
C ALA A 41 19.47 30.79 -9.83
N GLU A 42 19.69 32.02 -9.35
CA GLU A 42 19.50 32.42 -7.96
C GLU A 42 18.03 32.29 -7.53
N GLU A 43 17.09 32.75 -8.36
CA GLU A 43 15.64 32.61 -8.12
C GLU A 43 15.23 31.12 -8.02
N LEU A 44 15.75 30.26 -8.90
CA LEU A 44 15.47 28.82 -8.85
C LEU A 44 16.06 28.17 -7.59
N ILE A 45 17.28 28.55 -7.19
CA ILE A 45 17.91 28.04 -5.97
C ILE A 45 17.10 28.45 -4.74
N GLU A 46 16.65 29.71 -4.67
CA GLU A 46 15.82 30.21 -3.57
C GLU A 46 14.47 29.49 -3.51
N HIS A 47 13.82 29.28 -4.66
CA HIS A 47 12.58 28.50 -4.74
C HIS A 47 12.76 27.07 -4.23
N LEU A 48 13.79 26.35 -4.68
CA LEU A 48 14.06 24.99 -4.21
C LEU A 48 14.44 24.94 -2.72
N MET A 49 15.12 25.97 -2.22
CA MET A 49 15.43 26.07 -0.79
C MET A 49 14.18 26.28 0.07
N THR A 50 13.27 27.13 -0.37
CA THR A 50 12.00 27.39 0.34
C THR A 50 11.09 26.15 0.31
N GLU A 51 10.95 25.49 -0.84
CA GLU A 51 10.19 24.24 -0.97
C GLU A 51 10.77 23.13 -0.07
N LYS A 52 12.11 23.00 -0.03
CA LYS A 52 12.78 22.05 0.87
C LYS A 52 12.45 22.32 2.33
N GLU A 53 12.48 23.58 2.77
CA GLU A 53 12.16 23.95 4.16
C GLU A 53 10.69 23.65 4.49
N GLU A 54 9.77 23.94 3.56
CA GLU A 54 8.36 23.62 3.70
C GLU A 54 8.13 22.11 3.84
N LEU A 55 8.73 21.31 2.95
CA LEU A 55 8.65 19.85 2.99
C LEU A 55 9.23 19.29 4.29
N LEU A 56 10.35 19.83 4.78
CA LEU A 56 10.92 19.44 6.07
C LEU A 56 9.96 19.77 7.24
N GLY A 57 9.27 20.91 7.18
CA GLY A 57 8.22 21.29 8.11
C GLY A 57 7.06 20.30 8.12
N GLN A 58 6.56 19.91 6.94
CA GLN A 58 5.49 18.92 6.78
C GLN A 58 5.91 17.53 7.31
N VAL A 59 7.11 17.07 6.98
CA VAL A 59 7.66 15.80 7.49
C VAL A 59 7.78 15.83 9.01
N HIS A 60 8.23 16.93 9.60
CA HIS A 60 8.30 17.08 11.06
C HIS A 60 6.90 17.06 11.70
N HIS A 61 5.93 17.76 11.11
CA HIS A 61 4.53 17.74 11.57
C HIS A 61 3.97 16.31 11.57
N LEU A 62 4.02 15.63 10.42
CA LEU A 62 3.54 14.25 10.27
C LEU A 62 4.25 13.28 11.20
N ARG A 63 5.56 13.45 11.42
CA ARG A 63 6.33 12.63 12.37
C ARG A 63 5.86 12.83 13.80
N SER A 64 5.52 14.06 14.19
CA SER A 64 4.98 14.37 15.52
C SER A 64 3.55 13.85 15.71
N GLU A 65 2.69 13.96 14.69
CA GLU A 65 1.37 13.35 14.67
C GLU A 65 1.44 11.83 14.77
N LEU A 66 2.33 11.19 14.02
CA LEU A 66 2.53 9.73 14.06
C LEU A 66 3.02 9.28 15.45
N ALA A 67 3.92 10.04 16.09
CA ALA A 67 4.35 9.77 17.45
C ALA A 67 3.19 9.88 18.46
N SER A 68 2.33 10.90 18.32
CA SER A 68 1.13 11.07 19.14
C SER A 68 0.13 9.92 18.95
N LEU A 69 -0.16 9.56 17.70
CA LEU A 69 -1.05 8.43 17.37
C LEU A 69 -0.51 7.10 17.92
N ARG A 70 0.80 6.86 17.83
CA ARG A 70 1.43 5.67 18.40
C ARG A 70 1.29 5.65 19.92
N ALA A 71 1.58 6.75 20.61
CA ALA A 71 1.41 6.85 22.06
C ALA A 71 -0.06 6.64 22.49
N ALA A 72 -1.03 7.20 21.74
CA ALA A 72 -2.45 6.97 21.98
C ALA A 72 -2.84 5.50 21.80
N LYS A 73 -2.29 4.83 20.77
CA LYS A 73 -2.54 3.41 20.51
C LYS A 73 -1.91 2.51 21.57
N ASP A 74 -0.69 2.82 22.01
CA ASP A 74 0.01 2.09 23.07
C ASP A 74 -0.77 2.17 24.40
N ASN A 75 -1.30 3.34 24.73
CA ASN A 75 -2.20 3.51 25.90
C ASN A 75 -3.46 2.64 25.79
N GLN A 76 -4.10 2.58 24.61
CA GLN A 76 -5.25 1.68 24.41
C GLN A 76 -4.88 0.21 24.59
N VAL A 77 -3.71 -0.22 24.12
CA VAL A 77 -3.23 -1.60 24.30
C VAL A 77 -3.05 -1.92 25.78
N VAL A 78 -2.46 -1.01 26.55
CA VAL A 78 -2.33 -1.15 28.02
C VAL A 78 -3.69 -1.25 28.70
N ASP A 79 -4.66 -0.42 28.29
CA ASP A 79 -6.02 -0.48 28.83
C ASP A 79 -6.73 -1.79 28.50
N TYR A 80 -6.60 -2.31 27.27
CA TYR A 80 -7.16 -3.61 26.89
C TYR A 80 -6.51 -4.78 27.63
N GLN A 81 -5.19 -4.74 27.83
CA GLN A 81 -4.48 -5.75 28.61
C GLN A 81 -4.94 -5.75 30.08
N ARG A 82 -5.12 -4.56 30.68
CA ARG A 82 -5.69 -4.42 32.03
C ARG A 82 -7.09 -5.03 32.12
N LEU A 83 -7.98 -4.67 31.19
CA LEU A 83 -9.35 -5.19 31.14
C LEU A 83 -9.37 -6.71 30.95
N LEU A 84 -8.48 -7.26 30.11
CA LEU A 84 -8.37 -8.70 29.89
C LEU A 84 -7.94 -9.43 31.17
N MET A 85 -6.97 -8.91 31.92
CA MET A 85 -6.57 -9.51 33.21
C MET A 85 -7.70 -9.47 34.23
N GLU A 86 -8.47 -8.37 34.30
CA GLU A 86 -9.64 -8.27 35.18
C GLU A 86 -10.74 -9.28 34.79
N GLU A 87 -11.01 -9.44 33.50
CA GLU A 87 -12.03 -10.38 33.01
C GLU A 87 -11.62 -11.83 33.22
N THR A 88 -10.34 -12.18 32.97
CA THR A 88 -9.79 -13.51 33.26
C THR A 88 -9.95 -13.86 34.74
N ARG A 89 -9.62 -12.93 35.65
CA ARG A 89 -9.78 -13.13 37.10
C ARG A 89 -11.25 -13.34 37.50
N LYS A 90 -12.18 -12.61 36.89
CA LYS A 90 -13.63 -12.80 37.13
C LYS A 90 -14.10 -14.16 36.59
N ASN A 91 -13.60 -14.58 35.44
CA ASN A 91 -13.95 -15.86 34.83
C ASN A 91 -13.42 -17.04 35.67
N GLU A 92 -12.21 -16.93 36.23
CA GLU A 92 -11.66 -17.89 37.19
C GLU A 92 -12.55 -18.01 38.44
N ALA A 93 -12.89 -16.88 39.09
CA ALA A 93 -13.78 -16.87 40.25
C ALA A 93 -15.18 -17.46 39.93
N LEU A 94 -15.71 -17.20 38.73
CA LEU A 94 -16.97 -17.77 38.28
C LEU A 94 -16.85 -19.29 38.04
N SER A 95 -15.73 -19.75 37.48
CA SER A 95 -15.49 -21.18 37.25
C SER A 95 -15.38 -21.97 38.56
N GLU A 96 -14.73 -21.41 39.58
CA GLU A 96 -14.69 -21.99 40.93
C GLU A 96 -16.08 -22.10 41.55
N GLU A 97 -16.93 -21.08 41.37
CA GLU A 97 -18.30 -21.09 41.88
C GLU A 97 -19.17 -22.12 41.15
N VAL A 98 -19.03 -22.24 39.82
CA VAL A 98 -19.71 -23.29 39.04
C VAL A 98 -19.27 -24.69 39.50
N GLU A 99 -17.99 -24.90 39.78
CA GLU A 99 -17.49 -26.18 40.29
C GLU A 99 -18.05 -26.50 41.68
N LYS A 100 -18.12 -25.51 42.59
CA LYS A 100 -18.78 -25.66 43.90
C LYS A 100 -20.25 -26.04 43.77
N LEU A 101 -20.98 -25.39 42.86
CA LEU A 101 -22.40 -25.69 42.59
C LEU A 101 -22.58 -27.10 42.01
N LEU A 102 -21.67 -27.55 41.13
CA LEU A 102 -21.70 -28.91 40.59
C LEU A 102 -21.42 -29.97 41.68
N LYS A 103 -20.47 -29.73 42.57
CA LYS A 103 -20.20 -30.61 43.73
C LYS A 103 -21.41 -30.72 44.65
N LEU A 104 -22.05 -29.59 44.98
CA LEU A 104 -23.26 -29.56 45.81
C LEU A 104 -24.42 -30.35 45.17
N ARG A 105 -24.57 -30.29 43.84
CA ARG A 105 -25.57 -31.08 43.11
C ARG A 105 -25.29 -32.59 43.17
N GLN A 106 -24.02 -33.00 43.13
CA GLN A 106 -23.63 -34.40 43.24
C GLN A 106 -23.82 -34.95 44.66
N GLU A 107 -23.48 -34.16 45.68
CA GLU A 107 -23.69 -34.50 47.10
C GLU A 107 -25.18 -34.64 47.45
N GLY A 108 -26.06 -33.88 46.78
CA GLY A 108 -27.52 -34.02 46.92
C GLY A 108 -28.14 -35.23 46.21
N THR A 109 -27.37 -36.01 45.44
CA THR A 109 -27.88 -37.16 44.66
C THR A 109 -27.36 -38.52 45.18
N SER A 110 -26.56 -38.56 46.25
CA SER A 110 -25.90 -39.78 46.74
C SER A 110 -26.57 -40.47 47.94
N HIS A 111 -27.80 -40.07 48.31
CA HIS A 111 -28.59 -40.75 49.33
C HIS A 111 -30.02 -40.99 48.80
N ASP A 112 -30.50 -42.22 48.89
CA ASP A 112 -31.85 -42.70 48.53
C ASP A 112 -32.15 -43.03 47.06
N LEU A 113 -31.46 -43.99 46.44
CA LEU A 113 -32.07 -44.86 45.41
C LEU A 113 -31.51 -46.29 45.49
N ASN A 114 -31.78 -46.97 46.61
CA ASN A 114 -31.59 -48.42 46.74
C ASN A 114 -32.91 -49.09 47.17
N TYR A 115 -33.95 -48.97 46.35
CA TYR A 115 -35.14 -49.83 46.36
C TYR A 115 -35.88 -49.53 45.06
N ASN A 116 -35.66 -50.37 44.04
CA ASN A 116 -36.55 -50.67 42.91
C ASN A 116 -35.71 -51.26 41.78
N SER A 117 -35.15 -52.45 42.06
CA SER A 117 -34.92 -53.38 40.97
C SER A 117 -36.29 -53.73 40.38
N LYS A 118 -36.33 -53.89 39.05
CA LYS A 118 -37.30 -54.73 38.34
C LYS A 118 -38.65 -54.08 37.97
N ILE A 119 -38.66 -53.08 37.08
CA ILE A 119 -39.80 -52.89 36.15
C ILE A 119 -39.29 -52.68 34.73
N MET A 120 -39.43 -53.78 33.98
CA MET A 120 -39.61 -53.96 32.54
C MET A 120 -39.29 -52.79 31.58
N THR A 121 -38.34 -53.09 30.71
CA THR A 121 -38.40 -52.82 29.27
C THR A 121 -39.80 -53.13 28.71
N LEU A 122 -40.56 -52.10 28.34
CA LEU A 122 -41.71 -52.17 27.44
C LEU A 122 -41.84 -50.75 26.87
N ASP A 123 -41.14 -50.47 25.78
CA ASP A 123 -41.65 -50.60 24.41
C ASP A 123 -42.08 -49.22 23.91
N ASP A 124 -41.80 -49.02 22.64
CA ASP A 124 -42.21 -47.89 21.84
C ASP A 124 -43.71 -47.58 22.04
N GLN A 125 -44.11 -46.35 21.67
CA GLN A 125 -45.49 -45.94 21.40
C GLN A 125 -46.21 -45.14 22.50
N PHE A 126 -45.77 -43.89 22.74
CA PHE A 126 -46.71 -42.79 23.06
C PHE A 126 -46.38 -41.54 22.25
N LYS A 127 -46.75 -41.63 20.97
CA LYS A 127 -46.90 -40.53 20.03
C LYS A 127 -48.33 -40.01 20.15
N ALA A 128 -48.55 -38.91 20.86
CA ALA A 128 -49.56 -37.88 20.57
C ALA A 128 -49.77 -36.92 21.74
N ASN A 129 -49.65 -35.62 21.42
CA ASN A 129 -50.42 -34.50 21.95
C ASN A 129 -50.47 -34.31 23.46
N TYR A 130 -49.78 -33.28 23.97
CA TYR A 130 -50.47 -32.13 24.58
C TYR A 130 -49.59 -30.87 24.43
N SER A 131 -50.15 -29.91 23.71
CA SER A 131 -49.71 -28.52 23.58
C SER A 131 -49.69 -27.81 24.92
N SER A 132 -48.59 -27.13 25.25
CA SER A 132 -48.63 -25.92 26.07
C SER A 132 -47.38 -25.08 25.84
N SER A 133 -47.57 -24.02 25.07
CA SER A 133 -46.61 -22.94 24.85
C SER A 133 -46.52 -22.09 26.13
N VAL A 134 -45.39 -22.13 26.82
CA VAL A 134 -45.09 -21.19 27.91
C VAL A 134 -43.87 -20.37 27.52
N ARG A 135 -44.14 -19.15 27.05
CA ARG A 135 -43.16 -18.08 26.89
C ARG A 135 -42.69 -17.65 28.27
N MET A 136 -41.38 -17.64 28.51
CA MET A 136 -40.77 -16.91 29.62
C MET A 136 -39.78 -15.89 29.07
N THR A 137 -40.22 -14.64 29.11
CA THR A 137 -39.48 -13.41 28.84
C THR A 137 -38.43 -13.16 29.91
N ARG A 138 -37.17 -12.92 29.52
CA ARG A 138 -36.23 -12.12 30.31
C ARG A 138 -35.43 -11.18 29.40
N LYS A 139 -35.64 -9.88 29.66
CA LYS A 139 -35.08 -8.71 28.98
C LYS A 139 -33.61 -8.49 29.37
N ARG A 140 -32.75 -8.19 28.40
CA ARG A 140 -31.73 -7.13 28.53
C ARG A 140 -31.45 -6.53 27.15
N THR A 141 -32.06 -5.37 26.95
CA THR A 141 -31.90 -4.45 25.82
C THR A 141 -30.58 -3.69 25.96
N ARG A 142 -29.77 -3.66 24.90
CA ARG A 142 -29.04 -2.46 24.48
C ARG A 142 -29.09 -2.39 22.96
N GLN A 143 -29.96 -1.52 22.49
CA GLN A 143 -30.12 -1.05 21.13
C GLN A 143 -29.81 0.45 21.20
N ASN A 144 -28.76 0.89 20.50
CA ASN A 144 -28.49 2.27 20.10
C ASN A 144 -27.98 2.13 18.66
N ALA A 145 -28.82 2.37 17.65
CA ALA A 145 -28.92 3.65 16.92
C ALA A 145 -27.59 3.93 16.19
N LEU A 146 -27.39 3.55 14.92
CA LEU A 146 -27.94 4.14 13.68
C LEU A 146 -28.20 5.65 13.81
N GLU A 147 -27.52 6.39 12.93
CA GLU A 147 -27.61 7.83 12.58
C GLU A 147 -26.41 8.69 13.02
N LYS A 148 -25.78 9.32 12.00
CA LYS A 148 -24.69 10.33 12.04
C LYS A 148 -23.31 9.72 12.29
N GLU A 149 -22.35 9.78 11.37
CA GLU A 149 -21.86 10.99 10.71
C GLU A 149 -21.20 10.63 9.36
N ALA A 150 -22.00 10.68 8.29
CA ALA A 150 -21.50 11.03 6.98
C ALA A 150 -21.41 12.56 6.93
N ARG A 151 -20.21 13.10 7.12
CA ARG A 151 -19.84 14.48 6.78
C ARG A 151 -18.49 14.36 6.07
N LEU A 152 -18.45 14.28 4.74
CA LEU A 152 -18.53 15.46 3.87
C LEU A 152 -17.88 16.67 4.54
N ILE A 153 -16.56 16.75 4.44
CA ILE A 153 -15.91 18.04 4.34
C ILE A 153 -15.73 18.29 2.85
N SER A 154 -16.79 18.80 2.23
CA SER A 154 -16.68 19.65 1.05
C SER A 154 -16.13 20.98 1.54
N PHE A 155 -14.95 21.37 1.07
CA PHE A 155 -14.58 22.77 0.98
C PHE A 155 -14.52 23.11 -0.51
N GLU A 156 -15.70 23.43 -1.02
CA GLU A 156 -15.85 24.30 -2.17
C GLU A 156 -15.74 25.73 -1.61
N ASN A 157 -14.73 26.47 -2.05
CA ASN A 157 -14.83 27.92 -2.09
C ASN A 157 -14.01 28.40 -3.30
N ASP A 158 -14.78 28.69 -4.34
CA ASP A 158 -14.54 29.65 -5.39
C ASP A 158 -13.60 30.79 -4.97
N GLN A 159 -12.60 31.13 -5.81
CA GLN A 159 -12.60 32.40 -6.51
C GLN A 159 -11.49 32.46 -7.58
N ALA A 160 -11.95 32.42 -8.83
CA ALA A 160 -11.49 33.12 -10.02
C ALA A 160 -10.17 33.94 -9.98
N ASN A 161 -9.26 33.61 -10.92
CA ASN A 161 -8.71 34.48 -11.99
C ASN A 161 -7.47 33.79 -12.57
N SER A 162 -7.55 33.05 -13.68
CA SER A 162 -7.48 33.53 -15.07
C SER A 162 -6.30 34.48 -15.35
N VAL A 163 -5.28 34.00 -16.06
CA VAL A 163 -4.75 34.47 -17.37
C VAL A 163 -3.49 33.61 -17.66
N GLU A 164 -3.57 32.56 -18.49
CA GLU A 164 -3.35 32.54 -19.95
C GLU A 164 -1.87 32.63 -20.37
N ARG A 165 -1.39 31.59 -21.09
CA ARG A 165 -0.35 31.52 -22.18
C ARG A 165 0.39 30.17 -22.12
N GLU A 166 -0.01 29.17 -22.91
CA GLU A 166 0.38 28.91 -24.31
C GLU A 166 1.66 28.02 -24.41
N SER A 167 1.49 26.71 -24.67
CA SER A 167 2.08 25.99 -25.82
C SER A 167 2.19 24.46 -25.64
N THR A 168 1.53 23.74 -26.56
CA THR A 168 1.86 22.43 -27.17
C THR A 168 1.76 21.11 -26.39
N GLU A 169 0.58 20.47 -26.53
CA GLU A 169 0.37 19.14 -27.17
C GLU A 169 1.16 17.93 -26.58
N ASN A 170 0.60 17.11 -25.69
CA ASN A 170 -0.21 15.94 -26.08
C ASN A 170 -0.97 15.26 -24.89
N THR A 171 -2.29 15.38 -24.93
CA THR A 171 -3.31 14.40 -24.51
C THR A 171 -3.09 13.55 -23.25
N CYS A 172 -3.32 14.14 -22.06
CA CYS A 172 -3.80 13.39 -20.89
C CYS A 172 -5.20 13.90 -20.53
N LYS A 173 -6.23 13.10 -20.84
CA LYS A 173 -7.57 13.30 -20.32
C LYS A 173 -7.67 12.65 -18.95
N GLU A 174 -7.64 13.53 -17.97
CA GLU A 174 -8.28 13.40 -16.66
C GLU A 174 -9.67 12.76 -16.78
N THR A 175 -9.90 11.67 -16.04
CA THR A 175 -11.21 11.39 -15.47
C THR A 175 -11.00 10.70 -14.13
N ALA A 176 -11.10 11.51 -13.08
CA ALA A 176 -11.38 11.02 -11.75
C ALA A 176 -12.67 10.19 -11.81
N SER A 177 -12.57 8.90 -11.52
CA SER A 177 -13.72 8.09 -11.14
C SER A 177 -13.22 6.98 -10.23
N GLY A 178 -13.46 7.14 -8.94
CA GLY A 178 -13.42 6.05 -7.98
C GLY A 178 -14.37 4.95 -8.48
N LYS A 179 -13.81 3.91 -9.10
CA LYS A 179 -14.54 2.70 -9.44
C LYS A 179 -14.06 1.57 -8.54
N LEU A 180 -14.82 1.46 -7.46
CA LEU A 180 -15.14 0.24 -6.77
C LEU A 180 -15.27 -0.92 -7.78
N LEU A 181 -14.39 -1.91 -7.61
CA LEU A 181 -14.59 -3.34 -7.89
C LEU A 181 -15.44 -3.66 -9.13
N GLU A 182 -14.82 -3.73 -10.31
CA GLU A 182 -15.44 -4.35 -11.49
C GLU A 182 -14.62 -5.57 -11.89
N GLY A 183 -14.84 -6.66 -11.14
CA GLY A 183 -14.50 -7.99 -11.59
C GLY A 183 -15.42 -8.36 -12.76
N CYS A 184 -14.85 -8.53 -13.95
CA CYS A 184 -15.28 -9.46 -14.99
C CYS A 184 -14.53 -9.15 -16.28
N THR A 185 -13.63 -10.04 -16.66
CA THR A 185 -13.21 -10.22 -18.05
C THR A 185 -14.44 -10.59 -18.90
N LYS A 186 -14.92 -9.64 -19.72
CA LYS A 186 -15.51 -9.90 -21.04
C LYS A 186 -14.36 -10.32 -21.96
N ALA A 187 -14.44 -11.22 -22.95
CA ALA A 187 -15.51 -12.00 -23.54
C ALA A 187 -14.83 -13.09 -24.40
N ASN A 188 -15.40 -14.30 -24.47
CA ASN A 188 -15.78 -14.93 -25.73
C ASN A 188 -16.42 -16.29 -25.46
N ASP A 189 -17.56 -16.46 -26.08
CA ASP A 189 -18.40 -17.64 -26.09
C ASP A 189 -17.64 -18.86 -26.65
N GLN A 190 -17.68 -20.00 -25.95
CA GLN A 190 -17.87 -21.33 -26.53
C GLN A 190 -18.11 -22.33 -25.37
N PRO A 191 -19.23 -23.08 -25.33
CA PRO A 191 -19.51 -24.02 -24.26
C PRO A 191 -18.88 -25.38 -24.58
N GLY A 192 -17.94 -25.85 -23.77
CA GLY A 192 -17.46 -27.22 -23.87
C GLY A 192 -16.17 -27.47 -23.11
N ILE A 193 -16.18 -28.54 -22.32
CA ILE A 193 -15.03 -29.21 -21.70
C ILE A 193 -14.62 -28.64 -20.32
N ASP A 194 -15.40 -29.05 -19.33
CA ASP A 194 -14.98 -29.70 -18.08
C ASP A 194 -13.49 -29.63 -17.68
N VAL A 195 -12.98 -28.44 -17.30
CA VAL A 195 -11.75 -28.28 -16.50
C VAL A 195 -11.85 -26.98 -15.69
N GLN A 196 -11.39 -27.02 -14.43
CA GLN A 196 -11.10 -25.88 -13.53
C GLN A 196 -12.18 -25.41 -12.54
N GLU A 197 -12.47 -26.24 -11.53
CA GLU A 197 -12.80 -25.74 -10.18
C GLU A 197 -11.58 -25.09 -9.46
N SER A 198 -10.38 -25.17 -10.06
CA SER A 198 -9.13 -24.62 -9.52
C SER A 198 -9.04 -23.08 -9.59
N GLY A 199 -9.64 -22.44 -10.60
CA GLY A 199 -9.49 -20.99 -10.82
C GLY A 199 -10.17 -20.10 -9.77
N ARG A 200 -11.20 -20.60 -9.07
CA ARG A 200 -12.02 -19.79 -8.15
C ARG A 200 -11.41 -19.66 -6.74
N ARG A 201 -10.43 -20.48 -6.35
CA ARG A 201 -9.82 -20.40 -5.01
C ARG A 201 -8.52 -19.56 -4.97
N ASN A 202 -7.82 -19.48 -6.10
CA ASN A 202 -6.51 -18.84 -6.16
C ASN A 202 -6.58 -17.30 -6.26
N TRP A 203 -7.69 -16.75 -6.76
CA TRP A 203 -7.81 -15.29 -6.95
C TRP A 203 -7.79 -14.52 -5.63
N LEU A 204 -8.39 -15.04 -4.55
CA LEU A 204 -8.38 -14.38 -3.25
C LEU A 204 -6.96 -14.27 -2.69
N ILE A 205 -6.18 -15.34 -2.81
CA ILE A 205 -4.79 -15.37 -2.36
C ILE A 205 -3.98 -14.37 -3.17
N GLN A 206 -4.10 -14.40 -4.50
CA GLN A 206 -3.42 -13.45 -5.37
C GLN A 206 -3.75 -12.00 -4.99
N VAL A 207 -5.03 -11.65 -4.84
CA VAL A 207 -5.46 -10.30 -4.46
C VAL A 207 -4.89 -9.89 -3.11
N LEU A 208 -4.87 -10.77 -2.10
CA LEU A 208 -4.27 -10.46 -0.80
C LEU A 208 -2.78 -10.17 -0.89
N PHE A 209 -2.03 -10.95 -1.69
CA PHE A 209 -0.61 -10.69 -1.93
C PHE A 209 -0.37 -9.42 -2.73
N GLU A 210 -1.23 -9.11 -3.71
CA GLU A 210 -1.16 -7.86 -4.46
C GLU A 210 -1.33 -6.64 -3.55
N TYR A 211 -2.31 -6.68 -2.63
CA TYR A 211 -2.49 -5.64 -1.63
C TYR A 211 -1.34 -5.56 -0.62
N ALA A 212 -0.79 -6.69 -0.19
CA ALA A 212 0.30 -6.73 0.79
C ALA A 212 1.62 -6.20 0.23
N LEU A 213 1.93 -6.50 -1.03
CA LEU A 213 3.16 -6.09 -1.68
C LEU A 213 3.05 -4.74 -2.40
N GLY A 214 1.82 -4.28 -2.69
CA GLY A 214 1.57 -3.13 -3.54
C GLY A 214 1.92 -3.38 -5.01
N MET A 215 1.96 -4.65 -5.44
CA MET A 215 2.40 -5.07 -6.77
C MET A 215 1.31 -5.90 -7.44
N LYS A 216 1.16 -5.77 -8.75
CA LYS A 216 0.29 -6.65 -9.53
C LYS A 216 1.00 -7.97 -9.79
N LEU A 217 0.33 -9.09 -9.55
CA LEU A 217 0.89 -10.43 -9.72
C LEU A 217 0.26 -11.11 -10.93
N SER A 218 1.01 -11.98 -11.57
CA SER A 218 0.51 -12.88 -12.61
C SER A 218 1.26 -14.19 -12.55
N THR A 219 0.53 -15.30 -12.64
CA THR A 219 1.12 -16.63 -12.66
C THR A 219 1.07 -17.16 -14.08
N ASP A 220 2.22 -17.57 -14.60
CA ASP A 220 2.35 -18.28 -15.87
C ASP A 220 2.76 -19.73 -15.61
N TYR A 221 2.14 -20.63 -16.35
CA TYR A 221 2.44 -22.06 -16.32
C TYR A 221 3.19 -22.39 -17.60
N GLN A 222 4.49 -22.13 -17.61
CA GLN A 222 5.34 -22.54 -18.71
C GLN A 222 5.73 -24.02 -18.56
N THR A 223 6.15 -24.62 -19.68
CA THR A 223 6.47 -26.05 -19.82
C THR A 223 7.52 -26.56 -18.83
N GLU A 224 8.30 -25.67 -18.20
CA GLU A 224 9.39 -25.98 -17.26
C GLU A 224 9.07 -25.69 -15.78
N GLY A 225 7.91 -25.11 -15.44
CA GLY A 225 7.58 -24.86 -14.04
C GLY A 225 6.57 -23.72 -13.82
N ILE A 226 6.29 -23.46 -12.54
CA ILE A 226 5.43 -22.36 -12.12
C ILE A 226 6.27 -21.09 -12.08
N CYS A 227 5.89 -20.09 -12.87
CA CYS A 227 6.51 -18.76 -12.88
C CYS A 227 5.52 -17.73 -12.31
N LEU A 228 5.97 -16.96 -11.32
CA LEU A 228 5.24 -15.82 -10.78
C LEU A 228 5.91 -14.54 -11.27
N SER A 229 5.20 -13.71 -12.02
CA SER A 229 5.66 -12.36 -12.38
C SER A 229 4.99 -11.31 -11.50
N ALA A 230 5.75 -10.31 -11.09
CA ALA A 230 5.30 -9.20 -10.27
C ALA A 230 5.64 -7.87 -10.95
N VAL A 231 4.72 -6.90 -10.91
CA VAL A 231 4.90 -5.56 -11.51
C VAL A 231 4.42 -4.48 -10.55
N HIS A 232 5.30 -3.54 -10.21
CA HIS A 232 4.96 -2.34 -9.47
C HIS A 232 4.57 -1.22 -10.45
N GLN A 233 3.26 -0.99 -10.57
CA GLN A 233 2.67 -0.13 -11.61
C GLN A 233 3.22 1.30 -11.63
N SER A 234 3.46 1.90 -10.45
CA SER A 234 3.92 3.29 -10.34
C SER A 234 5.37 3.48 -10.77
N SER A 235 6.25 2.53 -10.46
CA SER A 235 7.69 2.63 -10.80
C SER A 235 8.06 1.97 -12.13
N GLY A 236 7.20 1.08 -12.65
CA GLY A 236 7.56 0.20 -13.77
C GLY A 236 8.54 -0.92 -13.43
N TYR A 237 8.93 -1.09 -12.15
CA TYR A 237 9.74 -2.22 -11.70
C TYR A 237 8.98 -3.54 -11.87
N SER A 238 9.62 -4.52 -12.50
CA SER A 238 9.06 -5.85 -12.71
C SER A 238 10.11 -6.95 -12.63
N PHE A 239 9.69 -8.11 -12.12
CA PHE A 239 10.54 -9.29 -11.97
C PHE A 239 9.71 -10.57 -12.07
N SER A 240 10.38 -11.70 -12.30
CA SER A 240 9.81 -13.03 -12.26
C SER A 240 10.51 -13.91 -11.21
N LEU A 241 9.72 -14.77 -10.57
CA LEU A 241 10.16 -15.82 -9.67
C LEU A 241 9.78 -17.18 -10.27
N SER A 242 10.77 -17.97 -10.64
CA SER A 242 10.56 -19.30 -11.21
C SER A 242 10.89 -20.38 -10.18
N TRP A 243 10.00 -21.35 -10.05
CA TRP A 243 10.23 -22.50 -9.18
C TRP A 243 11.12 -23.53 -9.88
N ILE A 244 12.32 -23.76 -9.34
CA ILE A 244 13.27 -24.74 -9.84
C ILE A 244 13.28 -25.94 -8.89
N SER A 245 12.63 -27.03 -9.31
CA SER A 245 12.73 -28.30 -8.60
C SER A 245 14.07 -28.97 -8.92
N LYS A 246 14.88 -29.19 -7.88
CA LYS A 246 16.06 -30.04 -7.97
C LYS A 246 15.67 -31.51 -7.79
N SER A 247 16.67 -32.41 -7.83
CA SER A 247 16.47 -33.85 -7.61
C SER A 247 15.71 -34.13 -6.31
N PRO A 248 15.03 -35.29 -6.13
CA PRO A 248 14.13 -35.52 -4.99
C PRO A 248 14.79 -35.40 -3.59
N ASP A 249 16.12 -35.38 -3.50
CA ASP A 249 16.89 -35.18 -2.26
C ASP A 249 17.35 -33.72 -2.03
N GLU A 250 17.15 -32.81 -2.99
CA GLU A 250 17.57 -31.41 -2.90
C GLU A 250 16.37 -30.47 -2.70
N GLU A 251 16.54 -29.48 -1.82
CA GLU A 251 15.53 -28.45 -1.59
C GLU A 251 15.24 -27.68 -2.88
N ALA A 252 13.96 -27.40 -3.13
CA ALA A 252 13.57 -26.55 -4.25
C ALA A 252 14.19 -25.15 -4.11
N GLU A 253 14.56 -24.55 -5.23
CA GLU A 253 15.10 -23.19 -5.28
C GLU A 253 14.16 -22.28 -6.07
N LEU A 254 14.16 -21.00 -5.71
CA LEU A 254 13.49 -19.94 -6.44
C LEU A 254 14.54 -19.13 -7.19
N LEU A 255 14.33 -18.96 -8.49
CA LEU A 255 15.11 -18.07 -9.33
C LEU A 255 14.39 -16.73 -9.45
N TYR A 256 14.99 -15.68 -8.91
CA TYR A 256 14.66 -14.30 -9.21
C TYR A 256 15.34 -13.88 -10.50
N HIS A 257 14.55 -13.30 -11.40
CA HIS A 257 15.00 -12.71 -12.64
C HIS A 257 14.36 -11.33 -12.81
N VAL A 258 15.16 -10.31 -13.06
CA VAL A 258 14.67 -8.95 -13.26
C VAL A 258 14.16 -8.77 -14.70
N LEU A 259 12.93 -8.28 -14.85
CA LEU A 259 12.33 -8.00 -16.16
C LEU A 259 12.53 -6.54 -16.56
N SER A 260 12.40 -5.62 -15.60
CA SER A 260 12.66 -4.19 -15.77
C SER A 260 12.92 -3.54 -14.42
N LEU A 261 13.92 -2.65 -14.34
CA LEU A 261 14.15 -1.84 -13.14
C LEU A 261 13.22 -0.62 -13.04
N GLY A 262 12.58 -0.22 -14.15
CA GLY A 262 11.76 0.99 -14.21
C GLY A 262 12.53 2.22 -13.69
N THR A 263 11.87 3.02 -12.85
CA THR A 263 12.46 4.22 -12.24
C THR A 263 13.58 3.92 -11.22
N PHE A 264 13.76 2.66 -10.80
CA PHE A 264 14.81 2.29 -9.85
C PHE A 264 16.19 2.10 -10.48
N GLU A 265 16.36 2.28 -11.79
CA GLU A 265 17.63 2.03 -12.50
C GLU A 265 18.85 2.71 -11.86
N ARG A 266 18.69 3.87 -11.22
CA ARG A 266 19.79 4.61 -10.56
C ARG A 266 19.97 4.30 -9.07
N VAL A 267 18.97 3.73 -8.42
CA VAL A 267 18.91 3.53 -6.95
C VAL A 267 18.84 2.05 -6.56
N ALA A 268 18.59 1.15 -7.51
CA ALA A 268 18.49 -0.28 -7.28
C ALA A 268 19.83 -0.84 -6.79
N PRO A 269 19.83 -1.56 -5.64
CA PRO A 269 21.00 -2.29 -5.17
C PRO A 269 21.48 -3.32 -6.20
N GLU A 270 22.75 -3.70 -6.15
CA GLU A 270 23.36 -4.67 -7.07
C GLU A 270 22.57 -5.99 -7.14
N TRP A 271 22.16 -6.54 -6.00
CA TRP A 271 21.39 -7.78 -5.93
C TRP A 271 20.08 -7.72 -6.74
N MET A 272 19.47 -6.54 -6.91
CA MET A 272 18.20 -6.41 -7.62
C MET A 272 18.37 -6.44 -9.15
N ARG A 273 19.62 -6.31 -9.63
CA ARG A 273 19.99 -6.27 -11.06
C ARG A 273 20.45 -7.61 -11.60
N GLU A 274 20.75 -8.55 -10.71
CA GLU A 274 21.30 -9.85 -11.04
C GLU A 274 20.26 -10.95 -10.82
N ASP A 275 20.44 -12.06 -11.53
CA ASP A 275 19.64 -13.25 -11.31
C ASP A 275 20.11 -13.93 -10.01
N ILE A 276 19.18 -14.19 -9.09
CA ILE A 276 19.49 -14.75 -7.78
C ILE A 276 18.71 -16.02 -7.57
N MET A 277 19.39 -17.08 -7.13
CA MET A 277 18.75 -18.28 -6.61
C MET A 277 18.73 -18.26 -5.08
N PHE A 278 17.60 -18.62 -4.50
CA PHE A 278 17.46 -18.74 -3.04
C PHE A 278 16.42 -19.79 -2.65
N SER A 279 16.55 -20.35 -1.45
CA SER A 279 15.56 -21.30 -0.89
C SER A 279 14.24 -20.57 -0.60
N PRO A 280 13.06 -21.21 -0.79
CA PRO A 280 11.77 -20.67 -0.39
C PRO A 280 11.70 -20.18 1.07
N SER A 281 12.54 -20.72 1.96
CA SER A 281 12.70 -20.23 3.34
C SER A 281 13.15 -18.77 3.43
N MET A 282 13.80 -18.23 2.39
CA MET A 282 14.28 -16.85 2.30
C MET A 282 13.25 -15.88 1.72
N CYS A 283 12.08 -16.35 1.26
CA CYS A 283 11.01 -15.51 0.72
C CYS A 283 10.63 -14.33 1.63
N PRO A 284 10.46 -14.50 2.96
CA PRO A 284 10.12 -13.37 3.84
C PRO A 284 11.17 -12.25 3.77
N ILE A 285 12.45 -12.61 3.76
CA ILE A 285 13.57 -11.66 3.71
C ILE A 285 13.63 -11.01 2.31
N PHE A 286 13.43 -11.78 1.25
CA PHE A 286 13.41 -11.28 -0.13
C PHE A 286 12.32 -10.21 -0.31
N PHE A 287 11.07 -10.52 0.04
CA PHE A 287 9.95 -9.59 -0.11
C PHE A 287 10.09 -8.38 0.82
N GLU A 288 10.66 -8.53 2.01
CA GLU A 288 10.97 -7.40 2.88
C GLU A 288 11.98 -6.45 2.21
N ARG A 289 13.04 -6.97 1.58
CA ARG A 289 14.02 -6.17 0.86
C ARG A 289 13.41 -5.44 -0.34
N VAL A 290 12.60 -6.13 -1.14
CA VAL A 290 11.86 -5.53 -2.26
C VAL A 290 10.94 -4.41 -1.76
N TYR A 291 10.15 -4.67 -0.71
CA TYR A 291 9.25 -3.69 -0.10
C TYR A 291 9.99 -2.44 0.39
N ARG A 292 11.17 -2.61 1.00
CA ARG A 292 12.01 -1.48 1.45
C ARG A 292 12.43 -0.59 0.29
N VAL A 293 12.86 -1.16 -0.84
CA VAL A 293 13.27 -0.38 -2.02
C VAL A 293 12.09 0.39 -2.62
N ILE A 294 10.90 -0.22 -2.67
CA ILE A 294 9.69 0.41 -3.20
C ILE A 294 9.23 1.56 -2.30
N LYS A 295 9.22 1.35 -0.99
CA LYS A 295 8.74 2.33 -0.02
C LYS A 295 9.71 3.51 0.20
N LEU A 296 11.01 3.31 0.01
CA LEU A 296 12.01 4.36 0.19
C LEU A 296 12.00 5.42 -0.93
N ASN A 297 11.29 5.16 -2.04
CA ASN A 297 11.29 6.00 -3.25
C ASN A 297 9.91 6.60 -3.58
N HIS A 298 9.00 6.62 -2.60
CA HIS A 298 7.74 7.38 -2.62
C HIS A 298 7.73 8.36 -1.44
#